data_AF-A0A2N1F8Q0-F1
#
_entry.id   AF-A0A2N1F8Q0-F1
#
_cell.length_a   1.000
_cell.length_b   1.000
_cell.length_c   1.000
_cell.angle_alpha   90.00
_cell.angle_beta   90.00
_cell.angle_gamma   90.00
#
_symmetry.space_group_name_H-M   'P 1'
#
loop_
_entity.id
_entity.type
_entity.pdbx_description
1 polymer ?
#
loop_
_entity_poly.entity_id
_entity_poly.type
_entity_poly.pdbx_seq_one_letter_code
_entity_poly.pdbx_strand_id
1 'polypeptide(L)'
;MLNIKRKFSIALLLSVYFTVSVNAQKFNKFDASGKRTGVWKKFYNNGKIRYSGVFKNGKEIGNFKFYSKKSSSQPVIVKVFSNDTASVKFYNELGRLKSEGAMVGKNRIGKWFYYFTNGKIFSEEEYKEGKLDGVLKNYYPNGNVTQESVYVGGMKNGVSKTFTDSAILIEQVIYANGKLEGEAKYYDLKGGIKEEGMYKNGKRVGKWDFYMDGEIVDKKKKEKLSDLKNND
;
A
#
# COMPACT_ATOMS: atom_id res chain seq x y z
N MET A 1 2.51 13.33 81.12
CA MET A 1 3.83 13.78 80.62
C MET A 1 4.45 12.66 79.81
N LEU A 2 4.36 12.69 78.49
CA LEU A 2 4.98 11.71 77.59
C LEU A 2 5.79 12.48 76.54
N ASN A 3 7.10 12.34 76.61
CA ASN A 3 8.07 13.15 75.88
C ASN A 3 8.65 12.31 74.72
N ILE A 4 8.13 12.49 73.51
CA ILE A 4 8.57 11.74 72.32
C ILE A 4 9.76 12.49 71.70
N LYS A 5 10.97 11.96 71.88
CA LYS A 5 12.17 12.44 71.19
C LYS A 5 12.19 11.94 69.74
N ARG A 6 11.98 12.84 68.79
CA ARG A 6 12.08 12.58 67.35
C ARG A 6 13.57 12.51 66.95
N LYS A 7 14.08 11.30 66.65
CA LYS A 7 15.42 11.13 66.06
C LYS A 7 15.34 11.43 64.57
N PHE A 8 15.93 12.54 64.13
CA PHE A 8 16.20 12.79 62.72
C PHE A 8 17.41 11.95 62.29
N SER A 9 17.20 11.05 61.33
CA SER A 9 18.30 10.36 60.64
C SER A 9 18.53 11.06 59.30
N ILE A 10 19.70 11.70 59.15
CA ILE A 10 20.13 12.29 57.89
C ILE A 10 20.70 11.14 57.05
N ALA A 11 19.99 10.76 56.00
CA ALA A 11 20.48 9.79 55.01
C ALA A 11 21.46 10.50 54.07
N LEU A 12 22.74 10.12 54.14
CA LEU A 12 23.79 10.58 53.24
C LEU A 12 23.63 9.87 51.89
N LEU A 13 23.18 10.60 50.86
CA LEU A 13 23.07 10.10 49.49
C LEU A 13 24.47 10.02 48.86
N LEU A 14 25.12 8.87 49.01
CA LEU A 14 26.32 8.50 48.24
C LEU A 14 25.90 8.23 46.79
N SER A 15 26.13 9.20 45.91
CA SER A 15 25.98 9.00 44.47
C SER A 15 27.17 8.19 43.94
N VAL A 16 26.96 6.89 43.79
CA VAL A 16 27.89 6.01 43.08
C VAL A 16 27.75 6.32 41.58
N TYR A 17 28.71 7.04 41.02
CA TYR A 17 28.83 7.21 39.57
C TYR A 17 29.27 5.89 38.94
N PHE A 18 28.30 5.07 38.51
CA PHE A 18 28.57 3.93 37.66
C PHE A 18 28.88 4.44 36.25
N THR A 19 30.17 4.53 35.90
CA THR A 19 30.59 4.78 34.52
C THR A 19 30.36 3.50 33.73
N VAL A 20 29.17 3.35 33.13
CA VAL A 20 28.95 2.31 32.13
C VAL A 20 29.83 2.66 30.94
N SER A 21 30.94 1.95 30.78
CA SER A 21 31.77 2.03 29.58
C SER A 21 30.91 1.54 28.42
N VAL A 22 30.30 2.45 27.68
CA VAL A 22 29.56 2.12 26.46
C VAL A 22 30.59 1.63 25.45
N ASN A 23 30.82 0.32 25.41
CA ASN A 23 31.58 -0.31 24.35
C ASN A 23 30.83 -0.04 23.05
N ALA A 24 31.26 0.98 22.30
CA ALA A 24 30.67 1.32 21.02
C ALA A 24 30.73 0.09 20.13
N GLN A 25 29.55 -0.47 19.79
CA GLN A 25 29.49 -1.65 18.94
C GLN A 25 30.14 -1.32 17.60
N LYS A 26 31.31 -1.90 17.34
CA LYS A 26 31.99 -1.80 16.03
C LYS A 26 31.08 -2.39 14.95
N PHE A 27 30.70 -1.58 13.98
CA PHE A 27 29.87 -1.95 12.82
C PHE A 27 30.74 -2.17 11.58
N ASN A 28 30.14 -2.72 10.51
CA ASN A 28 30.77 -2.98 9.20
C ASN A 28 31.93 -3.98 9.26
N LYS A 29 31.73 -5.11 9.96
CA LYS A 29 32.74 -6.17 10.07
C LYS A 29 32.61 -7.21 8.96
N PHE A 30 33.74 -7.82 8.62
CA PHE A 30 33.83 -9.01 7.79
C PHE A 30 34.25 -10.21 8.65
N ASP A 31 33.79 -11.40 8.28
CA ASP A 31 34.27 -12.66 8.85
C ASP A 31 35.61 -13.08 8.20
N ALA A 32 36.19 -14.19 8.67
CA ALA A 32 37.47 -14.71 8.18
C ALA A 32 37.46 -15.05 6.67
N SER A 33 36.27 -15.26 6.08
CA SER A 33 36.10 -15.52 4.64
C SER A 33 35.86 -14.25 3.83
N GLY A 34 35.95 -13.06 4.44
CA GLY A 34 35.70 -11.78 3.79
C GLY A 34 34.21 -11.48 3.57
N LYS A 35 33.29 -12.23 4.19
CA LYS A 35 31.84 -11.99 4.07
C LYS A 35 31.35 -11.07 5.18
N ARG A 36 30.34 -10.25 4.88
CA ARG A 36 29.76 -9.32 5.85
C ARG A 36 29.16 -10.07 7.05
N THR A 37 29.48 -9.60 8.26
CA THR A 37 28.93 -10.15 9.51
C THR A 37 28.62 -9.05 10.53
N GLY A 38 27.63 -9.30 11.39
CA GLY A 38 27.23 -8.39 12.46
C GLY A 38 26.45 -7.17 11.95
N VAL A 39 26.45 -6.11 12.77
CA VAL A 39 25.73 -4.87 12.46
C VAL A 39 26.47 -4.08 11.38
N TRP A 40 25.72 -3.66 10.37
CA TRP A 40 26.19 -2.80 9.30
C TRP A 40 25.45 -1.47 9.28
N LYS A 41 26.19 -0.40 9.00
CA LYS A 41 25.66 0.94 8.78
C LYS A 41 26.33 1.53 7.54
N LYS A 42 25.52 2.00 6.61
CA LYS A 42 25.97 2.83 5.48
C LYS A 42 25.51 4.25 5.72
N PHE A 43 26.34 5.22 5.35
CA PHE A 43 26.07 6.63 5.49
C PHE A 43 25.98 7.31 4.11
N TYR A 44 25.22 8.39 4.04
CA TYR A 44 25.30 9.36 2.96
C TYR A 44 26.53 10.28 3.18
N ASN A 45 26.92 11.04 2.16
CA ASN A 45 28.05 11.97 2.23
C ASN A 45 27.87 13.06 3.30
N ASN A 46 26.64 13.36 3.71
CA ASN A 46 26.33 14.32 4.77
C ASN A 46 26.33 13.69 6.19
N GLY A 47 26.89 12.49 6.35
CA GLY A 47 26.99 11.79 7.62
C GLY A 47 25.69 11.13 8.12
N LYS A 48 24.54 11.38 7.47
CA LYS A 48 23.27 10.73 7.83
C LYS A 48 23.29 9.26 7.46
N ILE A 49 22.70 8.41 8.29
CA ILE A 49 22.56 6.98 8.03
C ILE A 49 21.71 6.81 6.77
N ARG A 50 22.17 5.98 5.84
CA ARG A 50 21.46 5.55 4.64
C ARG A 50 20.72 4.25 4.88
N TYR A 51 21.38 3.29 5.51
CA TYR A 51 20.73 2.09 6.04
C TYR A 51 21.48 1.51 7.22
N SER A 52 20.78 0.73 8.03
CA SER A 52 21.35 -0.16 9.04
C SER A 52 20.67 -1.53 9.00
N GLY A 53 21.40 -2.58 9.35
CA GLY A 53 20.89 -3.95 9.38
C GLY A 53 21.95 -4.93 9.86
N VAL A 54 21.60 -6.22 9.88
CA VAL A 54 22.49 -7.28 10.34
C VAL A 54 22.81 -8.22 9.18
N PHE A 55 24.08 -8.53 9.01
CA PHE A 55 24.52 -9.57 8.07
C PHE A 55 24.98 -10.80 8.85
N LYS A 56 24.72 -11.99 8.29
CA LYS A 56 25.32 -13.25 8.72
C LYS A 56 25.80 -14.00 7.48
N ASN A 57 27.10 -14.31 7.44
CA ASN A 57 27.76 -15.00 6.32
C ASN A 57 27.48 -14.31 4.96
N GLY A 58 27.45 -12.97 4.94
CA GLY A 58 27.19 -12.18 3.75
C GLY A 58 25.72 -11.99 3.37
N LYS A 59 24.78 -12.66 4.04
CA LYS A 59 23.32 -12.52 3.79
C LYS A 59 22.68 -11.56 4.79
N GLU A 60 21.74 -10.75 4.33
CA GLU A 60 20.85 -9.95 5.16
C GLU A 60 19.99 -10.84 6.07
N ILE A 61 19.93 -10.53 7.36
CA ILE A 61 19.05 -11.19 8.31
C ILE A 61 18.28 -10.18 9.17
N GLY A 62 17.06 -10.55 9.55
CA GLY A 62 16.23 -9.74 10.46
C GLY A 62 15.90 -8.36 9.90
N ASN A 63 15.98 -7.35 10.76
CA ASN A 63 15.49 -6.00 10.47
C ASN A 63 16.55 -5.13 9.77
N PHE A 64 16.24 -4.69 8.56
CA PHE A 64 16.93 -3.63 7.85
C PHE A 64 16.10 -2.36 7.84
N LYS A 65 16.73 -1.24 8.22
CA LYS A 65 16.13 0.08 8.23
C LYS A 65 16.84 0.96 7.22
N PHE A 66 16.09 1.60 6.32
CA PHE A 66 16.61 2.55 5.34
C PHE A 66 16.06 3.93 5.63
N TYR A 67 16.87 4.95 5.44
CA TYR A 67 16.59 6.32 5.87
C TYR A 67 16.74 7.30 4.71
N SER A 68 16.00 8.41 4.77
CA SER A 68 16.12 9.50 3.79
C SER A 68 17.46 10.23 3.96
N LYS A 69 17.98 10.83 2.88
CA LYS A 69 19.14 11.75 2.95
C LYS A 69 18.86 12.97 3.82
N LYS A 70 17.58 13.30 4.06
CA LYS A 70 17.14 14.43 4.88
C LYS A 70 17.16 14.14 6.39
N SER A 71 16.86 12.93 6.84
CA SER A 71 16.82 12.59 8.27
C SER A 71 17.11 11.12 8.52
N SER A 72 17.80 10.84 9.64
CA SER A 72 18.00 9.49 10.19
C SER A 72 17.15 9.21 11.42
N SER A 73 16.25 10.12 11.81
CA SER A 73 15.39 9.95 13.00
C SER A 73 14.41 8.78 12.85
N GLN A 74 13.91 8.55 11.64
CA GLN A 74 12.98 7.47 11.35
C GLN A 74 13.22 6.87 9.96
N PRO A 75 13.02 5.55 9.79
CA PRO A 75 13.21 4.90 8.52
C PRO A 75 12.08 5.22 7.54
N VAL A 76 12.42 5.31 6.26
CA VAL A 76 11.47 5.37 5.14
C VAL A 76 11.19 3.98 4.56
N ILE A 77 12.02 2.98 4.87
CA ILE A 77 11.79 1.58 4.53
C ILE A 77 12.24 0.70 5.70
N VAL A 78 11.41 -0.26 6.07
CA VAL A 78 11.79 -1.36 6.96
C VAL A 78 11.63 -2.67 6.20
N LYS A 79 12.67 -3.50 6.16
CA LYS A 79 12.65 -4.84 5.60
C LYS A 79 12.95 -5.85 6.68
N VAL A 80 12.14 -6.90 6.78
CA VAL A 80 12.36 -8.03 7.70
C VAL A 80 12.63 -9.26 6.86
N PHE A 81 13.89 -9.69 6.82
CA PHE A 81 14.32 -10.83 6.03
C PHE A 81 14.06 -12.16 6.75
N SER A 82 13.41 -13.07 6.04
CA SER A 82 13.18 -14.46 6.43
C SER A 82 13.48 -15.34 5.20
N ASN A 83 14.61 -16.04 5.22
CA ASN A 83 15.16 -16.73 4.06
C ASN A 83 15.31 -15.79 2.85
N ASP A 84 14.77 -16.16 1.69
CA ASP A 84 14.85 -15.35 0.46
C ASP A 84 13.71 -14.31 0.34
N THR A 85 12.80 -14.28 1.31
CA THR A 85 11.67 -13.36 1.36
C THR A 85 11.94 -12.22 2.34
N ALA A 86 11.48 -11.03 1.99
CA ALA A 86 11.45 -9.88 2.89
C ALA A 86 10.01 -9.37 3.04
N SER A 87 9.53 -9.26 4.28
CA SER A 87 8.37 -8.41 4.58
C SER A 87 8.84 -6.96 4.58
N VAL A 88 8.18 -6.10 3.82
CA VAL A 88 8.61 -4.71 3.56
C VAL A 88 7.52 -3.74 3.95
N LYS A 89 7.89 -2.69 4.68
CA LYS A 89 7.06 -1.53 4.98
C LYS A 89 7.71 -0.26 4.45
N PHE A 90 6.96 0.56 3.73
CA PHE A 90 7.38 1.86 3.24
C PHE A 90 6.68 2.97 4.02
N TYR A 91 7.43 3.98 4.42
CA TYR A 91 6.94 5.13 5.19
C TYR A 91 7.25 6.42 4.45
N ASN A 92 6.46 7.46 4.70
CA ASN A 92 6.81 8.82 4.28
C ASN A 92 7.85 9.44 5.24
N GLU A 93 8.32 10.65 4.92
CA GLU A 93 9.32 11.35 5.75
C GLU A 93 8.80 11.75 7.14
N LEU A 94 7.49 11.70 7.38
CA LEU A 94 6.82 11.91 8.66
C LEU A 94 6.57 10.60 9.44
N GLY A 95 7.00 9.45 8.92
CA GLY A 95 6.86 8.15 9.58
C GLY A 95 5.48 7.51 9.41
N ARG A 96 4.61 8.07 8.56
CA ARG A 96 3.30 7.47 8.24
C ARG A 96 3.49 6.35 7.22
N LEU A 97 2.87 5.20 7.48
CA LEU A 97 2.91 4.03 6.59
C LEU A 97 2.27 4.38 5.24
N LYS A 98 2.95 4.05 4.14
CA LYS A 98 2.48 4.26 2.77
C LYS A 98 2.06 2.96 2.11
N SER A 99 2.83 1.90 2.33
CA SER A 99 2.51 0.58 1.82
C SER A 99 3.26 -0.52 2.55
N GLU A 100 2.72 -1.73 2.49
CA GLU A 100 3.37 -2.94 2.99
C GLU A 100 3.03 -4.17 2.16
N GLY A 101 3.91 -5.16 2.21
CA GLY A 101 3.75 -6.43 1.53
C GLY A 101 5.04 -7.26 1.58
N ALA A 102 5.10 -8.33 0.80
CA ALA A 102 6.28 -9.20 0.74
C ALA A 102 7.02 -9.08 -0.60
N MET A 103 8.33 -9.34 -0.57
CA MET A 103 9.19 -9.37 -1.76
C MET A 103 10.13 -10.57 -1.75
N VAL A 104 10.42 -11.12 -2.93
CA VAL A 104 11.60 -11.96 -3.18
C VAL A 104 12.56 -11.16 -4.06
N GLY A 105 13.73 -10.84 -3.52
CA GLY A 105 14.65 -9.90 -4.16
C GLY A 105 14.02 -8.51 -4.40
N LYS A 106 13.72 -8.19 -5.66
CA LYS A 106 13.04 -6.94 -6.06
C LYS A 106 11.55 -7.15 -6.41
N ASN A 107 11.10 -8.39 -6.52
CA ASN A 107 9.77 -8.72 -7.02
C ASN A 107 8.78 -8.78 -5.86
N ARG A 108 7.66 -8.06 -6.01
CA ARG A 108 6.51 -8.16 -5.10
C ARG A 108 5.86 -9.54 -5.21
N ILE A 109 5.41 -10.07 -4.08
CA ILE A 109 4.65 -11.32 -4.00
C ILE A 109 3.50 -11.18 -3.01
N GLY A 110 2.42 -11.93 -3.27
CA GLY A 110 1.23 -11.97 -2.44
C GLY A 110 0.52 -10.61 -2.36
N LYS A 111 -0.19 -10.39 -1.27
CA LYS A 111 -0.94 -9.16 -1.04
C LYS A 111 -0.03 -7.97 -0.70
N TRP A 112 -0.36 -6.85 -1.31
CA TRP A 112 0.21 -5.54 -1.09
C TRP A 112 -0.88 -4.57 -0.69
N PHE A 113 -0.63 -3.83 0.38
CA PHE A 113 -1.55 -2.83 0.90
C PHE A 113 -0.95 -1.45 0.75
N TYR A 114 -1.77 -0.49 0.39
CA TYR A 114 -1.42 0.93 0.28
C TYR A 114 -2.38 1.73 1.13
N TYR A 115 -1.87 2.80 1.73
CA TYR A 115 -2.60 3.54 2.75
C TYR A 115 -2.76 5.00 2.38
N PHE A 116 -3.94 5.54 2.72
CA PHE A 116 -4.17 6.97 2.81
C PHE A 116 -3.33 7.59 3.93
N THR A 117 -3.22 8.92 3.92
CA THR A 117 -2.51 9.68 4.96
C THR A 117 -3.11 9.53 6.36
N ASN A 118 -4.39 9.17 6.45
CA ASN A 118 -5.11 8.87 7.69
C ASN A 118 -4.91 7.41 8.18
N GLY A 119 -4.14 6.59 7.46
CA GLY A 119 -3.85 5.20 7.83
C GLY A 119 -4.88 4.17 7.37
N LYS A 120 -5.99 4.57 6.73
CA LYS A 120 -6.93 3.63 6.11
C LYS A 120 -6.36 3.06 4.82
N ILE A 121 -6.79 1.86 4.43
CA ILE A 121 -6.39 1.23 3.17
C ILE A 121 -6.98 2.04 2.01
N PHE A 122 -6.12 2.38 1.05
CA PHE A 122 -6.44 2.99 -0.23
C PHE A 122 -6.52 1.93 -1.34
N SER A 123 -5.65 0.91 -1.29
CA SER A 123 -5.61 -0.15 -2.28
C SER A 123 -5.09 -1.46 -1.69
N GLU A 124 -5.69 -2.57 -2.10
CA GLU A 124 -5.25 -3.94 -1.88
C GLU A 124 -4.97 -4.55 -3.26
N GLU A 125 -3.74 -5.03 -3.46
CA GLU A 125 -3.25 -5.53 -4.73
C GLU A 125 -2.62 -6.92 -4.53
N GLU A 126 -2.86 -7.86 -5.45
CA GLU A 126 -2.24 -9.18 -5.43
C GLU A 126 -1.14 -9.30 -6.49
N TYR A 127 0.02 -9.81 -6.10
CA TYR A 127 1.20 -9.93 -6.95
C TYR A 127 1.74 -11.35 -7.05
N LYS A 128 2.15 -11.72 -8.26
CA LYS A 128 2.97 -12.90 -8.54
C LYS A 128 4.20 -12.48 -9.34
N GLU A 129 5.38 -12.81 -8.84
CA GLU A 129 6.67 -12.53 -9.50
C GLU A 129 6.83 -11.06 -9.95
N GLY A 130 6.34 -10.12 -9.14
CA GLY A 130 6.42 -8.68 -9.40
C GLY A 130 5.36 -8.12 -10.34
N LYS A 131 4.43 -8.93 -10.85
CA LYS A 131 3.30 -8.50 -11.68
C LYS A 131 2.00 -8.60 -10.91
N LEU A 132 1.05 -7.70 -11.17
CA LEU A 132 -0.32 -7.83 -10.66
C LEU A 132 -0.93 -9.11 -11.22
N ASP A 133 -1.37 -10.00 -10.33
CA ASP A 133 -1.89 -11.32 -10.67
C ASP A 133 -2.83 -11.75 -9.55
N GLY A 134 -4.13 -11.64 -9.80
CA GLY A 134 -5.18 -11.76 -8.80
C GLY A 134 -6.09 -10.52 -8.77
N VAL A 135 -6.72 -10.27 -7.62
CA VAL A 135 -7.72 -9.20 -7.47
C VAL A 135 -7.05 -7.91 -6.98
N LEU A 136 -7.39 -6.80 -7.63
CA LEU A 136 -7.11 -5.45 -7.17
C LEU A 136 -8.40 -4.84 -6.62
N LYS A 137 -8.32 -4.25 -5.42
CA LYS A 137 -9.40 -3.47 -4.80
C LYS A 137 -8.91 -2.10 -4.41
N ASN A 138 -9.59 -1.06 -4.87
CA ASN A 138 -9.37 0.31 -4.43
C ASN A 138 -10.51 0.74 -3.51
N TYR A 139 -10.22 1.65 -2.59
CA TYR A 139 -11.15 2.09 -1.56
C TYR A 139 -11.26 3.61 -1.53
N TYR A 140 -12.46 4.10 -1.24
CA TYR A 140 -12.70 5.48 -0.82
C TYR A 140 -12.18 5.71 0.60
N PRO A 141 -11.94 6.97 1.03
CA PRO A 141 -11.54 7.30 2.40
C PRO A 141 -12.55 6.87 3.49
N ASN A 142 -13.81 6.64 3.13
CA ASN A 142 -14.82 6.12 4.04
C ASN A 142 -14.70 4.59 4.26
N GLY A 143 -13.93 3.88 3.44
CA GLY A 143 -13.72 2.44 3.51
C GLY A 143 -14.53 1.64 2.48
N ASN A 144 -15.42 2.27 1.73
CA ASN A 144 -16.18 1.60 0.67
C ASN A 144 -15.29 1.35 -0.55
N VAL A 145 -15.53 0.25 -1.25
CA VAL A 145 -14.79 -0.10 -2.47
C VAL A 145 -15.15 0.91 -3.56
N THR A 146 -14.16 1.48 -4.24
CA THR A 146 -14.38 2.28 -5.46
C THR A 146 -14.22 1.43 -6.72
N GLN A 147 -13.33 0.44 -6.68
CA GLN A 147 -13.06 -0.43 -7.82
C GLN A 147 -12.64 -1.81 -7.37
N GLU A 148 -13.10 -2.83 -8.09
CA GLU A 148 -12.61 -4.20 -8.03
C GLU A 148 -12.27 -4.66 -9.45
N SER A 149 -11.09 -5.23 -9.66
CA SER A 149 -10.65 -5.67 -11.00
C SER A 149 -9.76 -6.91 -10.91
N VAL A 150 -9.94 -7.84 -11.83
CA VAL A 150 -9.08 -9.03 -11.94
C VAL A 150 -7.91 -8.75 -12.89
N TYR A 151 -6.71 -9.15 -12.48
CA TYR A 151 -5.48 -9.05 -13.26
C TYR A 151 -4.86 -10.44 -13.44
N VAL A 152 -4.25 -10.67 -14.60
CA VAL A 152 -3.43 -11.85 -14.91
C VAL A 152 -2.16 -11.37 -15.62
N GLY A 153 -0.99 -11.73 -15.09
CA GLY A 153 0.29 -11.37 -15.71
C GLY A 153 0.51 -9.86 -15.91
N GLY A 154 -0.08 -9.03 -15.06
CA GLY A 154 0.00 -7.57 -15.11
C GLY A 154 -1.06 -6.88 -15.98
N MET A 155 -1.96 -7.62 -16.63
CA MET A 155 -3.01 -7.06 -17.48
C MET A 155 -4.40 -7.31 -16.87
N LYS A 156 -5.31 -6.35 -17.00
CA LYS A 156 -6.73 -6.57 -16.64
C LYS A 156 -7.29 -7.74 -17.46
N ASN A 157 -7.86 -8.72 -16.78
CA ASN A 157 -8.39 -9.92 -17.41
C ASN A 157 -9.50 -10.52 -16.55
N GLY A 158 -10.76 -10.32 -16.96
CA GLY A 158 -11.97 -10.67 -16.22
C GLY A 158 -12.84 -9.45 -15.91
N VAL A 159 -13.75 -9.63 -14.96
CA VAL A 159 -14.72 -8.58 -14.57
C VAL A 159 -14.01 -7.44 -13.83
N SER A 160 -14.38 -6.22 -14.19
CA SER A 160 -14.05 -4.98 -13.50
C SER A 160 -15.34 -4.30 -13.07
N LYS A 161 -15.43 -3.92 -11.80
CA LYS A 161 -16.56 -3.20 -11.21
C LYS A 161 -16.09 -1.87 -10.64
N THR A 162 -16.90 -0.83 -10.83
CA THR A 162 -16.69 0.49 -10.25
C THR A 162 -17.93 0.89 -9.46
N PHE A 163 -17.72 1.46 -8.27
CA PHE A 163 -18.78 1.82 -7.33
C PHE A 163 -18.63 3.28 -6.88
N THR A 164 -19.73 3.88 -6.44
CA THR A 164 -19.72 5.18 -5.75
C THR A 164 -19.21 5.05 -4.31
N ASP A 165 -18.96 6.20 -3.67
CA ASP A 165 -18.62 6.26 -2.24
C ASP A 165 -19.74 5.75 -1.33
N SER A 166 -20.97 5.67 -1.82
CA SER A 166 -22.14 5.09 -1.15
C SER A 166 -22.35 3.61 -1.51
N ALA A 167 -21.32 2.96 -2.08
CA ALA A 167 -21.30 1.54 -2.47
C ALA A 167 -22.31 1.17 -3.57
N ILE A 168 -22.75 2.13 -4.38
CA ILE A 168 -23.65 1.89 -5.52
C ILE A 168 -22.83 1.50 -6.74
N LEU A 169 -23.12 0.36 -7.36
CA LEU A 169 -22.47 -0.08 -8.60
C LEU A 169 -22.84 0.86 -9.74
N ILE A 170 -21.83 1.41 -10.44
CA ILE A 170 -22.02 2.35 -11.56
C ILE A 170 -21.41 1.85 -12.88
N GLU A 171 -20.54 0.85 -12.81
CA GLU A 171 -19.95 0.23 -13.99
C GLU A 171 -19.61 -1.22 -13.71
N GLN A 172 -19.96 -2.11 -14.63
CA GLN A 172 -19.48 -3.48 -14.69
C GLN A 172 -19.09 -3.81 -16.13
N VAL A 173 -17.82 -4.11 -16.37
CA VAL A 173 -17.30 -4.41 -17.70
C VAL A 173 -16.35 -5.60 -17.65
N ILE A 174 -16.21 -6.30 -18.77
CA ILE A 174 -15.27 -7.43 -18.90
C ILE A 174 -14.04 -6.99 -19.69
N TYR A 175 -12.86 -7.38 -19.20
CA TYR A 175 -11.58 -7.20 -19.88
C TYR A 175 -11.01 -8.54 -20.33
N ALA A 176 -10.34 -8.55 -21.48
CA ALA A 176 -9.44 -9.61 -21.91
C ALA A 176 -8.12 -8.98 -22.36
N ASN A 177 -6.99 -9.41 -21.79
CA ASN A 177 -5.64 -8.91 -22.11
C ASN A 177 -5.55 -7.37 -22.14
N GLY A 178 -6.14 -6.72 -21.15
CA GLY A 178 -6.12 -5.26 -21.00
C GLY A 178 -7.11 -4.49 -21.88
N LYS A 179 -7.93 -5.14 -22.71
CA LYS A 179 -8.95 -4.50 -23.55
C LYS A 179 -10.35 -4.89 -23.10
N LEU A 180 -11.32 -4.00 -23.27
CA LEU A 180 -12.73 -4.34 -23.05
C LEU A 180 -13.17 -5.41 -24.07
N GLU A 181 -13.74 -6.50 -23.58
CA GLU A 181 -14.12 -7.68 -24.35
C GLU A 181 -15.31 -8.36 -23.66
N GLY A 182 -16.47 -8.42 -24.32
CA GLY A 182 -17.69 -9.00 -23.77
C GLY A 182 -18.69 -7.98 -23.23
N GLU A 183 -19.53 -8.41 -22.30
CA GLU A 183 -20.62 -7.60 -21.75
C GLU A 183 -20.13 -6.37 -20.98
N ALA A 184 -20.86 -5.28 -21.13
CA ALA A 184 -20.69 -4.05 -20.37
C ALA A 184 -22.04 -3.49 -19.93
N LYS A 185 -22.10 -3.07 -18.66
CA LYS A 185 -23.26 -2.45 -18.02
C LYS A 185 -22.83 -1.19 -17.29
N TYR A 186 -23.57 -0.12 -17.50
CA TYR A 186 -23.38 1.17 -16.87
C TYR A 186 -24.67 1.57 -16.16
N TYR A 187 -24.53 2.07 -14.95
CA TYR A 187 -25.66 2.39 -14.08
C TYR A 187 -25.63 3.86 -13.68
N ASP A 188 -26.77 4.40 -13.29
CA ASP A 188 -26.89 5.72 -12.68
C ASP A 188 -26.48 5.70 -11.19
N LEU A 189 -26.50 6.88 -10.56
CA LEU A 189 -26.12 7.04 -9.15
C LEU A 189 -27.13 6.43 -8.16
N LYS A 190 -28.27 5.91 -8.62
CA LYS A 190 -29.27 5.18 -7.84
C LYS A 190 -29.18 3.67 -8.08
N GLY A 191 -28.30 3.21 -8.97
CA GLY A 191 -28.14 1.81 -9.37
C GLY A 191 -29.06 1.36 -10.51
N GLY A 192 -29.82 2.27 -11.11
CA GLY A 192 -30.63 1.99 -12.30
C GLY A 192 -29.74 1.79 -13.52
N ILE A 193 -30.03 0.79 -14.36
CA ILE A 193 -29.28 0.58 -15.60
C ILE A 193 -29.49 1.79 -16.53
N LYS A 194 -28.41 2.27 -17.13
CA LYS A 194 -28.38 3.42 -18.06
C LYS A 194 -27.99 2.97 -19.46
N GLU A 195 -27.03 2.06 -19.56
CA GLU A 195 -26.51 1.56 -20.83
C GLU A 195 -26.05 0.11 -20.66
N GLU A 196 -26.37 -0.74 -21.63
CA GLU A 196 -25.71 -2.05 -21.76
C GLU A 196 -25.46 -2.44 -23.22
N GLY A 197 -24.48 -3.30 -23.41
CA GLY A 197 -24.09 -3.80 -24.72
C GLY A 197 -22.79 -4.60 -24.66
N MET A 198 -22.19 -4.81 -25.83
CA MET A 198 -20.99 -5.62 -25.98
C MET A 198 -19.80 -4.79 -26.43
N TYR A 199 -18.62 -5.14 -25.91
CA TYR A 199 -17.33 -4.70 -26.45
C TYR A 199 -16.61 -5.85 -27.16
N LYS A 200 -15.85 -5.50 -28.19
CA LYS A 200 -14.87 -6.37 -28.84
C LYS A 200 -13.62 -5.55 -29.17
N ASN A 201 -12.46 -6.00 -28.71
CA ASN A 201 -11.18 -5.30 -28.88
C ASN A 201 -11.22 -3.82 -28.45
N GLY A 202 -11.91 -3.52 -27.34
CA GLY A 202 -12.04 -2.16 -26.83
C GLY A 202 -13.08 -1.29 -27.54
N LYS A 203 -13.82 -1.81 -28.52
CA LYS A 203 -14.84 -1.06 -29.27
C LYS A 203 -16.24 -1.61 -29.01
N ARG A 204 -17.22 -0.72 -28.89
CA ARG A 204 -18.65 -1.08 -28.83
C ARG A 204 -19.04 -1.85 -30.09
N VAL A 205 -19.72 -2.98 -29.93
CA VAL A 205 -20.24 -3.81 -31.02
C VAL A 205 -21.68 -4.22 -30.75
N GLY A 206 -22.43 -4.54 -31.81
CA GLY A 206 -23.82 -4.94 -31.71
C GLY A 206 -24.77 -3.80 -31.33
N LYS A 207 -25.98 -4.17 -30.91
CA LYS A 207 -26.96 -3.23 -30.39
C LYS A 207 -26.56 -2.79 -28.98
N TRP A 208 -26.77 -1.51 -28.70
CA TRP A 208 -26.64 -0.94 -27.37
C TRP A 208 -28.01 -0.46 -26.92
N ASP A 209 -28.43 -0.95 -25.77
CA ASP A 209 -29.67 -0.54 -25.14
C ASP A 209 -29.37 0.60 -24.16
N PHE A 210 -30.18 1.66 -24.23
CA PHE A 210 -30.08 2.84 -23.40
C PHE A 210 -31.37 3.01 -22.63
N TYR A 211 -31.26 3.44 -21.38
CA TYR A 211 -32.39 3.54 -20.48
C TYR A 211 -32.51 4.95 -19.91
N MET A 212 -33.74 5.45 -19.79
CA MET A 212 -34.07 6.62 -19.00
C MET A 212 -35.28 6.30 -18.12
N ASP A 213 -35.17 6.57 -16.83
CA ASP A 213 -36.18 6.25 -15.82
C ASP A 213 -36.62 4.78 -15.82
N GLY A 214 -35.71 3.88 -16.21
CA GLY A 214 -35.94 2.43 -16.29
C GLY A 214 -36.51 1.94 -17.63
N GLU A 215 -36.86 2.83 -18.56
CA GLU A 215 -37.40 2.46 -19.88
C GLU A 215 -36.35 2.54 -20.99
N ILE A 216 -36.39 1.58 -21.93
CA ILE A 216 -35.51 1.59 -23.12
C ILE A 216 -35.85 2.80 -24.00
N VAL A 217 -34.84 3.58 -24.34
CA VAL A 217 -34.94 4.75 -25.20
C VAL A 217 -34.27 4.47 -26.53
N ASP A 218 -35.01 4.63 -27.63
CA ASP A 218 -34.43 4.54 -28.97
C ASP A 218 -33.44 5.70 -29.22
N LYS A 219 -32.42 5.45 -30.04
CA LYS A 219 -31.27 6.33 -30.27
C LYS A 219 -31.67 7.73 -30.73
N LYS A 220 -32.70 7.84 -31.59
CA LYS A 220 -33.29 9.12 -32.05
C LYS A 220 -33.95 9.91 -30.92
N LYS A 221 -34.60 9.22 -29.98
CA LYS A 221 -35.29 9.85 -28.83
C LYS A 221 -34.27 10.35 -27.81
N LYS A 222 -33.13 9.67 -27.66
CA LYS A 222 -32.00 10.11 -26.82
C LYS A 222 -31.38 11.42 -27.32
N GLU A 223 -31.04 11.53 -28.61
CA GLU A 223 -30.45 12.76 -29.19
C GLU A 223 -31.39 13.96 -29.00
N LYS A 224 -32.68 13.79 -29.28
CA LYS A 224 -33.67 14.85 -29.09
C LYS A 224 -33.86 15.27 -27.62
N LEU A 225 -33.64 14.36 -26.67
CA LEU A 225 -33.76 14.64 -25.23
C LEU A 225 -32.47 15.22 -24.63
N SER A 226 -31.29 14.93 -25.19
CA SER A 226 -30.05 15.61 -24.81
C SER A 226 -30.04 17.08 -25.22
N ASP A 227 -30.67 17.40 -26.36
CA ASP A 227 -30.75 18.78 -26.84
C ASP A 227 -31.70 19.64 -26.00
N LEU A 228 -32.72 19.03 -25.39
CA LEU A 228 -33.67 19.71 -24.49
C LEU A 228 -33.06 20.02 -23.11
N LYS A 229 -32.18 19.16 -22.59
CA LYS A 229 -31.56 19.35 -21.26
C LYS A 229 -30.38 20.33 -21.24
N ASN A 230 -29.89 20.75 -22.41
CA ASN A 230 -28.77 21.71 -22.52
C ASN A 230 -29.24 23.15 -22.81
N ASN A 231 -30.56 23.39 -22.86
CA ASN A 231 -31.16 24.69 -23.19
C ASN A 231 -31.93 25.34 -22.02
N ASP A 232 -31.83 24.77 -20.82
CA ASP A 232 -32.35 25.35 -19.56
C ASP A 232 -31.18 25.66 -18.61
#